data_AF-A0A946XR59-F1
#
_entry.id   AF-A0A946XR59-F1
#
_cell.length_a   1.000
_cell.length_b   1.000
_cell.length_c   1.000
_cell.angle_alpha   90.00
_cell.angle_beta   90.00
_cell.angle_gamma   90.00
#
_symmetry.space_group_name_H-M   'P 1'
#
loop_
_entity.id
_entity.type
_entity.pdbx_description
1 polymer ?
#
loop_
_entity_poly.entity_id
_entity_poly.type
_entity_poly.pdbx_seq_one_letter_code
_entity_poly.pdbx_strand_id
1 'polypeptide(L)'
;NAKLVSPPVKEYDKKIKAPIEQKVPAWSPDGKWIAHWEGVEMIHMSKFTGIQNPERDRMISSTFHVWVVGSDGKNRQKVGRGDDPTWSPDGFVTRAFPDPKRGGPKVMIKTQSGEKELPIVPPQKNWGRFTWLP
;
A
#
# COMPACT_ATOMS: atom_id res chain seq x y z
N ASN A 1 5.53 20.28 22.70
CA ASN A 1 5.26 20.87 21.37
C ASN A 1 5.90 20.03 20.29
N ALA A 2 5.11 19.25 19.54
CA ALA A 2 5.62 18.57 18.35
C ALA A 2 5.96 19.60 17.27
N LYS A 3 7.10 19.46 16.61
CA LYS A 3 7.53 20.29 15.48
C LYS A 3 7.85 19.38 14.31
N LEU A 4 7.49 19.80 13.11
CA LEU A 4 7.86 19.09 11.89
C LEU A 4 9.39 19.12 11.76
N VAL A 5 10.01 17.95 11.65
CA VAL A 5 11.47 17.81 11.55
C VAL A 5 11.94 18.03 10.11
N SER A 6 11.12 17.70 9.11
CA SER A 6 11.39 17.98 7.70
C SER A 6 10.09 18.06 6.88
N PRO A 7 9.97 19.00 5.92
CA PRO A 7 8.86 18.99 4.97
C PRO A 7 9.05 17.87 3.94
N PRO A 8 8.10 16.94 3.78
CA PRO A 8 8.20 15.92 2.74
C PRO A 8 7.91 16.53 1.36
N VAL A 9 8.58 15.99 0.34
CA VAL A 9 8.23 16.27 -1.05
C VAL A 9 6.80 15.80 -1.30
N LYS A 10 5.96 16.67 -1.87
CA LYS A 10 4.59 16.34 -2.22
C LYS A 10 4.52 16.01 -3.70
N GLU A 11 4.31 14.75 -4.01
CA GLU A 11 4.00 14.31 -5.36
C GLU A 11 2.53 14.60 -5.69
N TYR A 12 2.20 14.73 -6.99
CA TYR A 12 0.86 15.13 -7.44
C TYR A 12 0.46 14.43 -8.74
N ASP A 13 -0.71 13.81 -8.75
CA ASP A 13 -1.27 13.21 -9.95
C ASP A 13 -1.99 14.28 -10.78
N LYS A 14 -1.42 14.62 -11.95
CA LYS A 14 -1.96 15.66 -12.83
C LYS A 14 -3.32 15.29 -13.45
N LYS A 15 -3.60 14.00 -13.64
CA LYS A 15 -4.84 13.53 -14.26
C LYS A 15 -5.99 13.52 -13.26
N ILE A 16 -5.74 13.02 -12.06
CA ILE A 16 -6.72 12.94 -10.97
C ILE A 16 -6.89 14.31 -10.28
N LYS A 17 -5.88 15.18 -10.42
CA LYS A 17 -5.78 16.49 -9.77
C LYS A 17 -5.81 16.37 -8.25
N ALA A 18 -4.97 15.50 -7.70
CA ALA A 18 -4.89 15.23 -6.27
C ALA A 18 -3.44 14.89 -5.85
N PRO A 19 -3.06 15.15 -4.58
CA PRO A 19 -1.75 14.77 -4.07
C PRO A 19 -1.57 13.26 -4.08
N ILE A 20 -0.35 12.82 -4.32
CA ILE A 20 0.11 11.46 -4.02
C ILE A 20 0.66 11.48 -2.60
N GLU A 21 0.13 10.59 -1.77
CA GLU A 21 0.50 10.48 -0.37
C GLU A 21 1.28 9.18 -0.12
N GLN A 22 2.15 9.20 0.89
CA GLN A 22 2.89 8.04 1.37
C GLN A 22 2.45 7.75 2.80
N LYS A 23 1.98 6.53 3.07
CA LYS A 23 1.41 6.14 4.38
C LYS A 23 1.80 4.72 4.76
N VAL A 24 1.38 4.32 5.96
CA VAL A 24 1.52 2.95 6.51
C VAL A 24 2.94 2.39 6.37
N PRO A 25 3.95 3.07 6.92
CA PRO A 25 5.32 2.57 6.86
C PRO A 25 5.48 1.31 7.71
N ALA A 26 6.26 0.36 7.23
CA ALA A 26 6.67 -0.84 7.93
C ALA A 26 8.16 -1.12 7.69
N TRP A 27 8.93 -1.25 8.77
CA TRP A 27 10.36 -1.59 8.70
C TRP A 27 10.58 -3.07 8.40
N SER A 28 11.60 -3.37 7.59
CA SER A 28 12.10 -4.73 7.41
C SER A 28 12.72 -5.26 8.72
N PRO A 29 12.74 -6.58 8.95
CA PRO A 29 13.30 -7.16 10.17
C PRO A 29 14.78 -6.82 10.39
N ASP A 30 15.53 -6.61 9.30
CA ASP A 30 16.95 -6.22 9.35
C ASP A 30 17.17 -4.70 9.46
N GLY A 31 16.10 -3.90 9.49
CA GLY A 31 16.14 -2.45 9.62
C GLY A 31 16.72 -1.71 8.39
N LYS A 32 16.93 -2.39 7.26
CA LYS A 32 17.53 -1.77 6.06
C LYS A 32 16.52 -1.16 5.11
N TRP A 33 15.25 -1.54 5.23
CA TRP A 33 14.22 -1.15 4.28
C TRP A 33 12.95 -0.68 5.00
N ILE A 34 12.23 0.21 4.34
CA ILE A 34 10.89 0.66 4.74
C ILE A 34 9.96 0.33 3.58
N ALA A 35 8.95 -0.50 3.84
CA ALA A 35 7.81 -0.65 2.95
C ALA A 35 6.76 0.42 3.29
N HIS A 36 6.09 0.97 2.29
CA HIS A 36 5.01 1.94 2.50
C HIS A 36 3.96 1.84 1.39
N TRP A 37 2.74 2.27 1.70
CA TRP A 37 1.73 2.53 0.68
C TRP A 37 2.00 3.87 0.01
N GLU A 38 1.67 3.96 -1.27
CA GLU A 38 1.62 5.21 -2.02
C GLU A 38 0.41 5.23 -2.96
N GLY A 39 -0.25 6.38 -3.05
CA GLY A 39 -1.33 6.64 -3.99
C GLY A 39 -2.08 7.94 -3.70
N VAL A 40 -3.09 8.24 -4.51
CA VAL A 40 -4.08 9.28 -4.20
C VAL A 40 -5.00 8.77 -3.10
N GLU A 41 -5.17 9.51 -2.01
CA GLU A 41 -5.96 9.02 -0.86
C GLU A 41 -7.47 8.87 -1.17
N MET A 42 -8.11 7.89 -0.53
CA MET A 42 -9.51 7.53 -0.80
C MET A 42 -10.54 8.64 -0.51
N ILE A 43 -10.22 9.64 0.31
CA ILE A 43 -11.04 10.83 0.61
C ILE A 43 -11.39 11.60 -0.66
N HIS A 44 -10.63 11.41 -1.74
CA HIS A 44 -10.93 12.00 -3.03
C HIS A 44 -11.99 11.22 -3.82
N MET A 45 -12.40 10.02 -3.40
CA MET A 45 -13.37 9.18 -4.13
C MET A 45 -14.82 9.65 -3.95
N SER A 46 -15.71 9.20 -4.84
CA SER A 46 -17.14 9.55 -4.84
C SER A 46 -17.81 9.32 -3.48
N LYS A 47 -17.45 8.22 -2.80
CA LYS A 47 -17.98 7.85 -1.48
C LYS A 47 -17.75 8.93 -0.42
N PHE A 48 -16.63 9.64 -0.48
CA PHE A 48 -16.22 10.61 0.54
C PHE A 48 -16.50 12.05 0.13
N THR A 49 -16.54 12.33 -1.18
CA THR A 49 -16.81 13.67 -1.72
C THR A 49 -18.29 13.93 -1.99
N GLY A 50 -19.11 12.88 -2.12
CA GLY A 50 -20.51 12.98 -2.57
C GLY A 50 -20.67 13.22 -4.07
N ILE A 51 -19.58 13.41 -4.81
CA ILE A 51 -19.60 13.66 -6.27
C ILE A 51 -19.43 12.33 -6.99
N GLN A 52 -20.47 11.86 -7.67
CA GLN A 52 -20.43 10.59 -8.40
C GLN A 52 -19.52 10.66 -9.62
N ASN A 53 -18.40 9.93 -9.57
CA ASN A 53 -17.50 9.76 -10.69
C ASN A 53 -16.77 8.40 -10.64
N PRO A 54 -17.43 7.31 -11.11
CA PRO A 54 -16.87 5.97 -11.04
C PRO A 54 -15.57 5.79 -11.84
N GLU A 55 -15.37 6.57 -12.90
CA GLU A 55 -14.12 6.54 -13.66
C GLU A 55 -12.96 7.12 -12.86
N ARG A 56 -13.19 8.25 -12.19
CA ARG A 56 -12.19 8.84 -11.29
C ARG A 56 -11.88 7.94 -10.11
N ASP A 57 -12.87 7.24 -9.56
CA ASP A 57 -12.65 6.24 -8.50
C ASP A 57 -11.76 5.08 -8.97
N ARG A 58 -11.95 4.62 -10.21
CA ARG A 58 -11.04 3.62 -10.83
C ARG A 58 -9.64 4.17 -11.02
N MET A 59 -9.50 5.45 -11.41
CA MET A 59 -8.18 6.09 -11.50
C MET A 59 -7.51 6.24 -10.15
N ILE A 60 -8.25 6.63 -9.10
CA ILE A 60 -7.70 6.72 -7.74
C ILE A 60 -7.23 5.35 -7.27
N SER A 61 -8.09 4.34 -7.32
CA SER A 61 -7.74 2.98 -6.85
C SER A 61 -6.62 2.32 -7.66
N SER A 62 -6.40 2.71 -8.92
CA SER A 62 -5.26 2.23 -9.72
C SER A 62 -3.92 2.84 -9.29
N THR A 63 -3.92 3.90 -8.49
CA THR A 63 -2.69 4.48 -7.92
C THR A 63 -2.18 3.72 -6.69
N PHE A 64 -2.97 2.83 -6.08
CA PHE A 64 -2.62 2.22 -4.79
C PHE A 64 -1.56 1.14 -4.95
N HIS A 65 -0.34 1.44 -4.51
CA HIS A 65 0.80 0.55 -4.59
C HIS A 65 1.55 0.47 -3.28
N VAL A 66 2.16 -0.68 -3.05
CA VAL A 66 3.23 -0.83 -2.07
C VAL A 66 4.57 -0.59 -2.75
N TRP A 67 5.40 0.20 -2.08
CA TRP A 67 6.78 0.50 -2.45
C TRP A 67 7.70 0.11 -1.31
N VAL A 68 8.98 -0.11 -1.63
CA VAL A 68 10.06 -0.16 -0.63
C VAL A 68 11.12 0.87 -0.95
N VAL A 69 11.76 1.37 0.09
CA VAL A 69 12.88 2.30 0.02
C VAL A 69 13.91 1.91 1.08
N GLY A 70 15.18 2.17 0.82
CA GLY A 70 16.24 1.98 1.80
C GLY A 70 16.03 2.88 3.03
N SER A 71 16.59 2.48 4.16
CA SER A 71 16.56 3.25 5.41
C SER A 71 17.20 4.63 5.30
N ASP A 72 18.03 4.84 4.28
CA ASP A 72 18.64 6.12 3.89
C ASP A 72 17.81 6.94 2.89
N GLY A 73 16.61 6.47 2.53
CA GLY A 73 15.73 7.08 1.54
C GLY A 73 16.09 6.81 0.08
N LYS A 74 17.10 5.97 -0.20
CA LYS A 74 17.53 5.64 -1.58
C LYS A 74 16.97 4.30 -2.05
N ASN A 75 17.24 3.93 -3.30
CA ASN A 75 16.87 2.65 -3.89
C ASN A 75 15.37 2.33 -3.82
N ARG A 76 14.55 3.37 -4.00
CA ARG A 76 13.10 3.24 -4.03
C ARG A 76 12.65 2.37 -5.21
N GLN A 77 11.81 1.37 -4.93
CA GLN A 77 11.30 0.45 -5.95
C GLN A 77 9.86 0.03 -5.66
N LYS A 78 9.09 -0.17 -6.73
CA LYS A 78 7.68 -0.57 -6.66
C LYS A 78 7.61 -2.07 -6.40
N VAL A 79 6.89 -2.47 -5.35
CA VAL A 79 6.60 -3.89 -5.07
C VAL A 79 5.42 -4.36 -5.92
N GLY A 80 4.33 -3.59 -5.93
CA GLY A 80 3.14 -3.91 -6.72
C GLY A 80 1.87 -3.26 -6.19
N ARG A 81 0.74 -3.52 -6.85
CA ARG A 81 -0.58 -3.04 -6.41
C ARG A 81 -0.90 -3.59 -5.02
N GLY A 82 -1.38 -2.74 -4.13
CA GLY A 82 -1.75 -3.14 -2.78
C GLY A 82 -1.67 -2.01 -1.76
N ASP A 83 -2.01 -2.37 -0.53
CA ASP A 83 -1.97 -1.56 0.68
C ASP A 83 -1.53 -2.44 1.87
N ASP A 84 -1.43 -1.84 3.04
CA ASP A 84 -1.07 -2.44 4.33
C ASP A 84 0.17 -3.35 4.23
N PRO A 85 1.34 -2.78 3.85
CA PRO A 85 2.54 -3.58 3.71
C PRO A 85 3.02 -4.13 5.05
N THR A 86 3.46 -5.38 5.06
CA THR A 86 4.14 -6.00 6.21
C THR A 86 5.31 -6.86 5.74
N TRP A 87 6.24 -7.16 6.65
CA TRP A 87 7.40 -8.00 6.34
C TRP A 87 7.31 -9.34 7.05
N SER A 88 7.60 -10.41 6.33
CA SER A 88 7.87 -11.72 6.93
C SER A 88 9.23 -11.74 7.62
N PRO A 89 9.49 -12.69 8.55
CA PRO A 89 10.75 -12.76 9.30
C PRO A 89 11.98 -12.97 8.40
N ASP A 90 11.80 -13.62 7.26
CA ASP A 90 12.82 -13.81 6.22
C ASP A 90 13.00 -12.61 5.27
N GLY A 91 12.30 -11.50 5.51
CA GLY A 91 12.50 -10.23 4.81
C GLY A 91 11.72 -10.10 3.50
N PHE A 92 10.60 -10.79 3.33
CA PHE A 92 9.71 -10.61 2.18
C PHE A 92 8.54 -9.70 2.49
N VAL A 93 8.22 -8.83 1.52
CA VAL A 93 7.11 -7.88 1.64
C VAL A 93 5.81 -8.56 1.27
N THR A 94 4.80 -8.37 2.10
CA THR A 94 3.42 -8.68 1.79
C THR A 94 2.63 -7.41 1.52
N ARG A 95 1.51 -7.55 0.82
CA ARG A 95 0.57 -6.47 0.51
C ARG A 95 -0.82 -7.06 0.30
N ALA A 96 -1.87 -6.28 0.54
CA ALA A 96 -3.24 -6.70 0.32
C ALA A 96 -4.00 -5.75 -0.60
N PHE A 97 -4.97 -6.26 -1.35
CA PHE A 97 -5.90 -5.42 -2.10
C PHE A 97 -7.27 -6.11 -2.23
N PRO A 98 -8.37 -5.34 -2.35
CA PRO A 98 -9.70 -5.91 -2.53
C PRO A 98 -9.78 -6.80 -3.79
N ASP A 99 -10.40 -7.97 -3.64
CA ASP A 99 -10.78 -8.84 -4.75
C ASP A 99 -12.31 -9.08 -4.71
N PRO A 100 -13.08 -8.32 -5.52
CA PRO A 100 -14.54 -8.43 -5.52
C PRO A 100 -15.05 -9.83 -5.85
N LYS A 101 -14.31 -10.62 -6.64
CA LYS A 101 -14.71 -11.99 -6.98
C LYS A 101 -14.60 -12.94 -5.78
N ARG A 102 -13.64 -12.67 -4.88
CA ARG A 102 -13.43 -13.44 -3.65
C ARG A 102 -14.39 -13.02 -2.52
N GLY A 103 -14.94 -11.81 -2.57
CA GLY A 103 -15.70 -11.23 -1.44
C GLY A 103 -14.80 -10.90 -0.24
N GLY A 104 -13.54 -10.58 -0.51
CA GLY A 104 -12.50 -10.32 0.46
C GLY A 104 -11.22 -9.92 -0.28
N PRO A 105 -10.18 -9.48 0.42
CA PRO A 105 -8.95 -9.08 -0.24
C PRO A 105 -8.08 -10.29 -0.59
N LYS A 106 -7.24 -10.07 -1.60
CA LYS A 106 -6.12 -10.94 -1.94
C LYS A 106 -4.88 -10.44 -1.21
N VAL A 107 -4.20 -11.36 -0.52
CA VAL A 107 -2.91 -11.10 0.11
C VAL A 107 -1.83 -11.68 -0.79
N MET A 108 -0.83 -10.88 -1.11
CA MET A 108 0.31 -11.26 -1.93
C MET A 108 1.59 -11.14 -1.13
N ILE A 109 2.56 -12.02 -1.39
CA ILE A 109 3.94 -11.93 -0.92
C ILE A 109 4.88 -11.81 -2.12
N LYS A 110 5.88 -10.93 -2.02
CA LYS A 110 6.96 -10.78 -3.00
C LYS A 110 8.22 -11.46 -2.46
N THR A 111 8.55 -12.61 -3.03
CA THR A 111 9.76 -13.38 -2.71
C THR A 111 10.82 -13.19 -3.78
N GLN A 112 11.98 -13.83 -3.60
CA GLN A 112 13.03 -13.88 -4.63
C GLN A 112 12.58 -14.59 -5.91
N SER A 113 11.69 -15.60 -5.80
CA SER A 113 11.18 -16.37 -6.94
C SER A 113 10.02 -15.70 -7.66
N GLY A 114 9.52 -14.57 -7.16
CA GLY A 114 8.43 -13.83 -7.78
C GLY A 114 7.33 -13.47 -6.79
N GLU A 115 6.10 -13.37 -7.29
CA GLU A 115 4.93 -13.06 -6.47
C GLU A 115 4.06 -14.29 -6.26
N LYS A 116 3.54 -14.45 -5.04
CA LYS A 116 2.65 -15.55 -4.67
C LYS A 116 1.48 -15.03 -3.85
N GLU A 117 0.31 -15.63 -4.04
CA GLU A 117 -0.85 -15.41 -3.16
C GLU A 117 -0.66 -16.16 -1.83
N LEU A 118 -0.95 -15.49 -0.71
CA LEU A 118 -1.04 -16.10 0.62
C LEU A 118 -2.51 -16.38 0.95
N PRO A 119 -2.94 -17.66 0.98
CA PRO A 119 -4.35 -18.02 1.20
C PRO A 119 -4.72 -17.99 2.69
N ILE A 120 -4.43 -16.88 3.38
CA ILE A 120 -4.62 -16.74 4.84
C ILE A 120 -5.96 -16.08 5.21
N VAL A 121 -6.65 -15.46 4.26
CA VAL A 121 -7.98 -14.85 4.46
C VAL A 121 -9.01 -15.67 3.70
N PRO A 122 -9.98 -16.36 4.34
CA PRO A 122 -11.01 -17.10 3.64
C PRO A 122 -11.85 -16.24 2.68
N PRO A 123 -12.48 -16.81 1.63
CA PRO A 123 -13.43 -16.08 0.80
C PRO A 123 -14.62 -15.55 1.61
N GLN A 124 -15.27 -14.48 1.11
CA GLN A 124 -16.41 -13.83 1.76
C GLN A 124 -16.14 -13.34 3.19
N LYS A 125 -14.86 -13.14 3.52
CA LYS A 125 -14.43 -12.55 4.79
C LYS A 125 -13.66 -11.27 4.51
N ASN A 126 -14.06 -10.22 5.20
CA ASN A 126 -13.22 -9.05 5.34
C ASN A 126 -12.28 -9.24 6.53
N TRP A 127 -11.11 -8.63 6.47
CA TRP A 127 -10.12 -8.72 7.54
C TRP A 127 -9.39 -7.36 7.66
N GLY A 128 -8.76 -7.15 8.81
CA GLY A 128 -7.99 -5.94 9.10
C GLY A 128 -6.53 -6.08 8.63
N ARG A 129 -5.60 -5.80 9.54
CA ARG A 129 -4.15 -6.01 9.35
C ARG A 129 -3.71 -7.32 10.00
N PHE A 130 -2.65 -7.93 9.47
CA PHE A 130 -1.99 -9.10 10.07
C PHE A 130 -0.58 -8.66 10.36
N THR A 131 0.06 -9.42 11.22
CA THR A 131 1.51 -9.40 11.35
C THR A 131 1.99 -10.82 11.25
N TRP A 132 3.24 -10.96 10.82
CA TRP A 132 3.93 -12.24 10.95
C TRP A 132 4.28 -12.48 12.42
N LEU A 133 4.28 -13.74 12.82
CA LEU A 133 4.89 -14.16 14.08
C LEU A 133 6.42 -14.15 13.89
N PRO A 134 7.18 -13.61 14.85
CA PRO A 134 8.64 -13.65 14.84
C PRO A 134 9.20 -15.07 14.85
#